data_AF-A0A7R9DUT5-F1
#
_entry.id   AF-A0A7R9DUT5-F1
#
_cell.length_a   1.000
_cell.length_b   1.000
_cell.length_c   1.000
_cell.angle_alpha   90.00
_cell.angle_beta   90.00
_cell.angle_gamma   90.00
#
_symmetry.space_group_name_H-M   'P 1'
#
loop_
_entity.id
_entity.type
_entity.pdbx_description
1 polymer ?
#
loop_
_entity_poly.entity_id
_entity_poly.type
_entity_poly.pdbx_seq_one_letter_code
_entity_poly.pdbx_strand_id
1 'polypeptide(L)'
;MESMEIIDKLDGVRLIWSLLKNPDTLVQANAAWALCPCIQNAKDSGEMVRSFVGGLELIVSLLRSEDIKVLACVCAAIAKIALDRENLAVVTDHGVVPMLAQLVIT
;
A
#
# COMPACT_ATOMS: atom_id res chain seq x y z
N MET A 1 -14.15 -18.01 4.36
CA MET A 1 -13.13 -18.30 3.33
C MET A 1 -13.79 -18.00 2.00
N GLU A 2 -13.90 -16.72 1.59
CA GLU A 2 -14.67 -16.35 0.37
C GLU A 2 -14.40 -14.90 -0.07
N SER A 3 -14.37 -13.93 0.84
CA SER A 3 -14.34 -12.50 0.48
C SER A 3 -13.10 -12.09 -0.32
N MET A 4 -11.91 -12.59 0.03
CA MET A 4 -10.69 -12.20 -0.68
C MET A 4 -10.57 -12.83 -2.07
N GLU A 5 -11.04 -14.08 -2.24
CA GLU A 5 -11.08 -14.73 -3.55
C GLU A 5 -12.06 -14.02 -4.50
N ILE A 6 -13.16 -13.47 -3.97
CA ILE A 6 -14.10 -12.65 -4.74
C ILE A 6 -13.47 -11.32 -5.14
N ILE A 7 -12.78 -10.64 -4.21
CA ILE A 7 -12.09 -9.37 -4.49
C ILE A 7 -11.01 -9.56 -5.56
N ASP A 8 -10.24 -10.64 -5.47
CA ASP A 8 -9.20 -10.96 -6.45
C ASP A 8 -9.80 -11.25 -7.83
N LYS A 9 -10.85 -12.08 -7.90
CA LYS A 9 -11.57 -12.38 -9.15
C LYS A 9 -12.18 -11.15 -9.83
N LEU A 10 -12.51 -10.11 -9.08
CA LEU A 10 -13.12 -8.88 -9.59
C LEU A 10 -12.10 -7.78 -9.90
N ASP A 11 -10.80 -8.08 -9.91
CA ASP A 11 -9.73 -7.08 -10.02
C ASP A 11 -9.81 -5.99 -8.93
N GLY A 12 -10.43 -6.29 -7.79
CA GLY A 12 -10.72 -5.31 -6.75
C GLY A 12 -9.46 -4.69 -6.18
N VAL A 13 -8.38 -5.46 -6.01
CA VAL A 13 -7.09 -4.95 -5.54
C VAL A 13 -6.48 -3.96 -6.53
N ARG A 14 -6.62 -4.22 -7.84
CA ARG A 14 -6.16 -3.30 -8.90
C ARG A 14 -6.93 -1.98 -8.87
N LEU A 15 -8.25 -2.06 -8.68
CA LEU A 15 -9.09 -0.88 -8.56
C LEU A 15 -8.73 -0.05 -7.32
N ILE A 16 -8.50 -0.70 -6.18
CA ILE A 16 -8.04 -0.01 -4.95
C ILE A 16 -6.69 0.67 -5.20
N TRP A 17 -5.75 0.02 -5.90
CA TRP A 17 -4.50 0.65 -6.32
C TRP A 17 -4.69 1.88 -7.20
N SER A 18 -5.67 1.86 -8.10
CA SER A 18 -5.98 3.03 -8.94
C SER A 18 -6.54 4.20 -8.13
N LEU A 19 -7.29 3.91 -7.05
CA LEU A 19 -7.87 4.93 -6.16
C LEU A 19 -6.80 5.71 -5.37
N LEU A 20 -5.61 5.13 -5.17
CA LEU A 20 -4.49 5.84 -4.54
C LEU A 20 -3.99 7.05 -5.36
N LYS A 21 -4.30 7.09 -6.66
CA LYS A 21 -4.00 8.24 -7.53
C LYS A 21 -5.08 9.34 -7.49
N ASN A 22 -6.16 9.14 -6.73
CA ASN A 22 -7.23 10.11 -6.63
C ASN A 22 -6.74 11.38 -5.90
N PRO A 23 -7.14 12.60 -6.33
CA PRO A 23 -6.76 13.84 -5.65
C PRO A 23 -7.37 14.01 -4.25
N ASP A 24 -8.43 13.28 -3.91
CA ASP A 24 -9.07 13.34 -2.61
C ASP A 24 -8.30 12.51 -1.56
N THR A 25 -7.81 13.18 -0.52
CA THR A 25 -7.02 12.56 0.55
C THR A 25 -7.82 11.53 1.35
N LEU A 26 -9.14 11.69 1.49
CA LEU A 26 -9.99 10.68 2.12
C LEU A 26 -10.08 9.41 1.27
N VAL A 27 -10.15 9.55 -0.06
CA VAL A 27 -10.15 8.41 -0.97
C VAL A 27 -8.81 7.69 -0.93
N GLN A 28 -7.69 8.43 -0.90
CA GLN A 28 -6.34 7.87 -0.76
C GLN A 28 -6.18 7.10 0.56
N ALA A 29 -6.59 7.70 1.68
CA ALA A 29 -6.49 7.07 3.00
C ALA A 29 -7.33 5.79 3.07
N ASN A 30 -8.58 5.84 2.61
CA ASN A 30 -9.47 4.68 2.58
C ASN A 30 -8.95 3.59 1.64
N ALA A 31 -8.39 3.95 0.48
CA ALA A 31 -7.78 3.00 -0.43
C ALA A 31 -6.57 2.31 0.21
N ALA A 32 -5.66 3.06 0.83
CA ALA A 32 -4.51 2.51 1.53
C ALA A 32 -4.94 1.59 2.68
N TRP A 33 -5.95 1.99 3.44
CA TRP A 33 -6.49 1.18 4.53
C TRP A 33 -7.16 -0.10 4.04
N ALA A 34 -7.87 -0.06 2.91
CA ALA A 34 -8.49 -1.23 2.29
C ALA A 34 -7.44 -2.23 1.75
N LEU A 35 -6.24 -1.78 1.38
CA LEU A 35 -5.15 -2.68 0.99
C LEU A 35 -4.64 -3.52 2.15
N CYS A 36 -4.64 -3.01 3.40
CA CYS A 36 -4.17 -3.75 4.57
C CYS A 36 -4.83 -5.14 4.73
N PRO A 37 -6.17 -5.26 4.80
CA PRO A 37 -6.83 -6.56 4.88
C PRO A 37 -6.72 -7.35 3.58
N CYS A 38 -6.62 -6.71 2.40
CA CYS A 38 -6.44 -7.42 1.15
C CYS A 38 -5.11 -8.17 1.12
N ILE A 39 -4.02 -7.49 1.50
CA ILE A 39 -2.66 -8.05 1.55
C ILE A 39 -2.54 -9.07 2.66
N GLN A 40 -3.16 -8.82 3.82
CA GLN A 40 -3.09 -9.77 4.95
C GLN A 40 -3.84 -11.08 4.69
N ASN A 41 -4.94 -11.05 3.92
CA ASN A 41 -5.78 -12.22 3.68
C ASN A 41 -5.54 -12.90 2.32
N ALA A 42 -4.73 -12.30 1.43
CA ALA A 42 -4.35 -12.90 0.17
C ALA A 42 -3.30 -14.01 0.40
N LYS A 43 -3.49 -15.16 -0.25
CA LYS A 43 -2.54 -16.29 -0.20
C LYS A 43 -1.19 -15.93 -0.82
N ASP A 44 -1.22 -15.22 -1.94
CA ASP A 44 -0.03 -14.82 -2.71
C ASP A 44 0.14 -13.29 -2.67
N SER A 45 0.00 -12.71 -1.48
CA SER A 45 0.02 -11.26 -1.29
C SER A 45 1.32 -10.58 -1.74
N GLY A 46 2.44 -11.30 -1.63
CA GLY A 46 3.75 -10.86 -2.13
C GLY A 46 3.72 -10.62 -3.65
N GLU A 47 3.42 -11.68 -4.41
CA GLU A 47 3.34 -11.64 -5.88
C GLU A 47 2.26 -10.68 -6.36
N MET A 48 1.09 -10.68 -5.72
CA MET A 48 0.00 -9.77 -6.03
C MET A 48 0.45 -8.31 -6.00
N VAL A 49 1.16 -7.89 -4.95
CA VAL A 49 1.66 -6.52 -4.85
C VAL A 49 2.73 -6.24 -5.91
N ARG A 50 3.63 -7.20 -6.19
CA ARG A 50 4.67 -7.05 -7.23
C ARG A 50 4.12 -7.04 -8.65
N SER A 51 2.96 -7.66 -8.88
CA SER A 51 2.31 -7.68 -10.19
C SER A 51 1.92 -6.27 -10.66
N PHE A 52 1.74 -5.34 -9.72
CA PHE A 52 1.47 -3.94 -9.99
C PHE A 52 2.77 -3.14 -10.18
N VAL A 53 3.24 -3.07 -11.43
CA VAL A 53 4.38 -2.22 -11.81
C VAL A 53 4.11 -0.77 -11.43
N GLY A 54 4.99 -0.19 -10.60
CA GLY A 54 4.87 1.18 -10.08
C GLY A 54 3.90 1.35 -8.91
N GLY A 55 3.22 0.29 -8.45
CA GLY A 55 2.37 0.35 -7.25
C GLY A 55 3.18 0.65 -5.99
N LEU A 56 4.29 -0.08 -5.79
CA LEU A 56 5.20 0.14 -4.66
C LEU A 56 5.82 1.55 -4.66
N GLU A 57 6.15 2.09 -5.82
CA GLU A 57 6.62 3.48 -5.94
C GLU A 57 5.52 4.47 -5.54
N LEU A 58 4.27 4.23 -6.00
CA LEU A 58 3.14 5.09 -5.67
C LEU A 58 2.90 5.14 -4.16
N ILE A 59 2.88 4.00 -3.46
CA ILE A 59 2.63 4.02 -2.01
C ILE A 59 3.76 4.68 -1.22
N VAL A 60 5.01 4.52 -1.68
CA VAL A 60 6.14 5.24 -1.10
C VAL A 60 6.01 6.74 -1.35
N SER A 61 5.57 7.16 -2.54
CA SER A 61 5.36 8.59 -2.85
C SER A 61 4.30 9.25 -1.96
N LEU A 62 3.27 8.51 -1.54
CA LEU A 62 2.21 9.00 -0.64
C LEU A 62 2.70 9.27 0.78
N LEU A 63 3.88 8.79 1.18
CA LEU A 63 4.52 9.19 2.44
C LEU A 63 4.93 10.68 2.46
N ARG A 64 4.83 11.39 1.32
CA ARG A 64 5.01 12.86 1.25
C ARG A 64 3.72 13.66 1.43
N SER A 65 2.59 12.99 1.65
CA SER A 65 1.31 13.69 1.85
C SER A 65 1.34 14.55 3.12
N GLU A 66 0.68 15.71 3.09
CA GLU A 66 0.49 16.57 4.28
C GLU A 66 -0.64 16.05 5.18
N ASP A 67 -1.46 15.11 4.69
CA ASP A 67 -2.59 14.56 5.44
C ASP A 67 -2.15 13.40 6.35
N ILE A 68 -2.27 13.62 7.67
CA ILE A 68 -1.93 12.64 8.71
C ILE A 68 -2.69 11.32 8.54
N LYS A 69 -3.95 11.35 8.08
CA LYS A 69 -4.74 10.11 7.87
C LYS A 69 -4.20 9.32 6.69
N VAL A 70 -3.81 9.99 5.62
CA VAL A 70 -3.16 9.34 4.46
C VAL A 70 -1.86 8.70 4.92
N LEU A 71 -1.01 9.46 5.61
CA LEU A 71 0.26 8.94 6.14
C LEU A 71 0.06 7.72 7.04
N ALA A 72 -0.88 7.78 7.99
CA ALA A 72 -1.16 6.65 8.88
C ALA A 72 -1.61 5.38 8.14
N CYS A 73 -2.51 5.53 7.17
CA CYS A 73 -3.01 4.40 6.38
C CYS A 73 -1.92 3.83 5.45
N VAL A 74 -1.12 4.71 4.83
CA VAL A 74 0.00 4.32 3.97
C VAL A 74 1.08 3.60 4.77
N CYS A 75 1.45 4.09 5.95
CA CYS A 75 2.38 3.41 6.85
C CYS A 75 1.86 2.01 7.23
N ALA A 76 0.57 1.89 7.55
CA ALA A 76 -0.04 0.59 7.85
C ALA A 76 0.03 -0.38 6.65
N ALA A 77 -0.26 0.12 5.44
CA ALA A 77 -0.18 -0.68 4.22
C ALA A 77 1.26 -1.13 3.93
N ILE A 78 2.24 -0.21 4.03
CA ILE A 78 3.66 -0.52 3.87
C ILE A 78 4.11 -1.57 4.89
N ALA A 79 3.67 -1.48 6.15
CA ALA A 79 3.99 -2.48 7.16
C ALA A 79 3.49 -3.88 6.80
N LYS A 80 2.35 -3.99 6.10
CA LYS A 80 1.84 -5.27 5.58
C LYS A 80 2.62 -5.75 4.36
N ILE A 81 2.93 -4.85 3.44
CA ILE A 81 3.72 -5.12 2.23
C ILE A 81 5.12 -5.64 2.60
N ALA A 82 5.75 -5.02 3.58
CA ALA A 82 7.09 -5.32 4.07
C ALA A 82 7.23 -6.66 4.81
N LEU A 83 6.13 -7.39 5.05
CA LEU A 83 6.18 -8.75 5.58
C LEU A 83 6.80 -9.74 4.59
N ASP A 84 6.68 -9.45 3.29
CA ASP A 84 7.32 -10.21 2.23
C ASP A 84 8.73 -9.64 1.96
N ARG A 85 9.74 -10.51 1.88
CA ARG A 85 11.15 -10.12 1.74
C ARG A 85 11.47 -9.42 0.41
N GLU A 86 10.85 -9.86 -0.68
CA GLU A 86 11.10 -9.27 -2.00
C GLU A 86 10.43 -7.88 -2.07
N ASN A 87 9.22 -7.76 -1.54
CA ASN A 87 8.55 -6.47 -1.40
C ASN A 87 9.34 -5.51 -0.52
N LEU A 88 9.85 -5.99 0.62
CA LEU A 88 10.69 -5.22 1.53
C LEU A 88 11.93 -4.68 0.82
N ALA A 89 12.60 -5.50 0.00
CA ALA A 89 13.76 -5.06 -0.77
C ALA A 89 13.39 -3.91 -1.72
N VAL A 90 12.30 -4.08 -2.50
CA VAL A 90 11.85 -3.08 -3.47
C VAL A 90 11.45 -1.76 -2.79
N VAL A 91 10.67 -1.78 -1.71
CA VAL A 91 10.30 -0.54 -1.01
C VAL A 91 11.51 0.13 -0.35
N THR A 92 12.50 -0.65 0.08
CA THR A 92 13.76 -0.11 0.62
C THR A 92 14.56 0.59 -0.47
N ASP A 93 14.64 0.01 -1.67
CA ASP A 93 15.30 0.62 -2.83
C ASP A 93 14.63 1.93 -3.27
N HIS A 94 13.30 2.04 -3.10
CA HIS A 94 12.56 3.28 -3.32
C HIS A 94 12.73 4.33 -2.21
N GLY A 95 13.52 4.06 -1.18
CA GLY A 95 13.83 5.02 -0.12
C GLY A 95 12.74 5.14 0.95
N VAL A 96 11.97 4.09 1.21
CA VAL A 96 10.94 4.12 2.26
C VAL A 96 11.51 4.41 3.65
N VAL A 97 12.73 3.96 3.95
CA VAL A 97 13.39 4.10 5.26
C VAL A 97 13.62 5.58 5.65
N PRO A 98 14.31 6.41 4.84
CA PRO A 98 14.48 7.83 5.18
C PRO A 98 13.15 8.59 5.22
N MET A 99 12.15 8.20 4.42
CA MET A 99 10.83 8.84 4.44
C MET A 99 10.09 8.56 5.75
N LEU A 100 10.06 7.30 6.19
CA LEU A 100 9.48 6.94 7.48
C LEU A 100 10.22 7.61 8.65
N ALA A 101 11.56 7.71 8.58
CA ALA A 101 12.34 8.40 9.61
C ALA A 101 11.97 9.89 9.72
N GLN A 102 11.72 10.58 8.60
CA GLN A 102 11.30 11.99 8.60
C GLN A 102 9.95 12.19 9.30
N LEU A 103 9.02 11.23 9.17
CA LEU A 103 7.70 11.31 9.82
C LEU A 103 7.75 11.23 11.34
N VAL A 104 8.78 10.61 11.91
CA VAL A 104 8.95 10.45 13.37
C VAL A 104 9.65 11.66 14.00
N ILE A 105 10.35 12.47 13.20
CA ILE A 105 11.14 13.63 13.68
C ILE A 105 10.26 14.89 13.82
N THR A 106 8.95 14.80 13.54
CA THR A 106 7.99 15.90 13.71
C THR A 106 7.36 15.86 15.10
#